data_AF-A0A0V8HEW8-F1
#
_entry.id   AF-A0A0V8HEW8-F1
#
_cell.length_a   1.000
_cell.length_b   1.000
_cell.length_c   1.000
_cell.angle_alpha   90.00
_cell.angle_beta   90.00
_cell.angle_gamma   90.00
#
_symmetry.space_group_name_H-M   'P 1'
#
loop_
_entity.id
_entity.type
_entity.pdbx_description
1 polymer ?
#
loop_
_entity_poly.entity_id
_entity_poly.type
_entity_poly.pdbx_seq_one_letter_code
_entity_poly.pdbx_strand_id
1 'polypeptide(L)' 'MKKRPYLLTLKIKWHSLRITYLNALLECCLDLKLKQKLQGSIHYHEMKLLKHIHQPPKSYTQM' A
#
# COMPACT_ATOMS: atom_id res chain seq x y z
N MET A 1 13.47 -23.03 -2.80
CA MET A 1 13.33 -21.60 -2.37
C MET A 1 11.90 -21.09 -2.62
N LYS A 2 11.01 -21.15 -1.62
CA LYS A 2 9.61 -20.64 -1.68
C LYS A 2 9.40 -19.35 -0.85
N LYS A 3 10.45 -18.54 -0.65
CA LYS A 3 10.42 -17.36 0.25
C LYS A 3 9.78 -16.09 -0.37
N ARG A 4 9.64 -16.04 -1.70
CA ARG A 4 9.09 -14.88 -2.43
C ARG A 4 7.62 -14.54 -2.12
N PRO A 5 6.67 -15.49 -2.01
CA PRO A 5 5.27 -15.15 -1.73
C PRO A 5 5.09 -14.57 -0.34
N TYR A 6 5.79 -15.09 0.67
CA TYR A 6 5.67 -14.62 2.06
C TYR A 6 6.06 -13.15 2.22
N LEU A 7 7.16 -12.73 1.59
CA LEU A 7 7.60 -11.32 1.62
C LEU A 7 6.62 -10.40 0.89
N LEU A 8 6.02 -10.86 -0.21
CA LEU A 8 4.99 -10.10 -0.93
C LEU A 8 3.73 -9.95 -0.08
N THR A 9 3.27 -11.04 0.56
CA THR A 9 2.12 -11.00 1.47
C THR A 9 2.37 -10.07 2.64
N LEU A 10 3.56 -10.10 3.24
CA LEU A 10 3.93 -9.19 4.33
C LEU A 10 3.93 -7.73 3.84
N LYS A 11 4.42 -7.48 2.63
CA LYS A 11 4.44 -6.14 2.03
C LYS A 11 3.03 -5.60 1.75
N ILE A 12 2.13 -6.45 1.26
CA ILE A 12 0.71 -6.09 1.08
C ILE A 12 0.08 -5.77 2.43
N LYS A 13 0.23 -6.66 3.42
CA LYS A 13 -0.28 -6.44 4.79
C LYS A 13 0.26 -5.15 5.41
N TRP A 14 1.54 -4.83 5.20
CA TRP A 14 2.15 -3.59 5.67
C TRP A 14 1.49 -2.36 5.06
N HIS A 15 1.30 -2.35 3.73
CA HIS A 15 0.63 -1.25 3.06
C HIS A 15 -0.82 -1.10 3.53
N SER A 16 -1.58 -2.19 3.71
CA SER A 16 -2.92 -2.15 4.28
C SER A 16 -2.95 -1.55 5.69
N LEU A 17 -2.08 -2.03 6.60
CA LEU A 17 -1.99 -1.51 7.96
C LEU A 17 -1.64 -0.01 7.97
N ARG A 18 -0.72 0.41 7.09
CA ARG A 18 -0.31 1.81 6.98
C ARG A 18 -1.44 2.70 6.52
N ILE A 19 -2.28 2.25 5.57
CA ILE A 19 -3.47 2.97 5.13
C ILE A 19 -4.46 3.13 6.29
N THR A 20 -4.78 2.04 7.00
CA THR A 20 -5.68 2.09 8.16
C THR A 20 -5.21 3.09 9.22
N TYR A 21 -3.91 3.07 9.54
CA TYR A 21 -3.33 4.02 10.49
C TYR A 21 -3.44 5.47 10.01
N LEU A 22 -3.13 5.75 8.73
CA LEU A 22 -3.22 7.10 8.18
C LEU A 22 -4.66 7.61 8.11
N ASN A 23 -5.63 6.73 7.84
CA ASN A 23 -7.05 7.07 7.89
C ASN A 23 -7.49 7.44 9.31
N ALA A 24 -7.08 6.66 10.33
CA ALA A 24 -7.37 7.00 11.72
C ALA A 24 -6.77 8.35 12.13
N LEU A 25 -5.54 8.66 11.70
CA LEU A 25 -4.94 9.99 11.91
C LEU A 25 -5.69 11.10 11.18
N LEU A 26 -6.18 10.83 9.97
CA LEU A 26 -6.91 11.80 9.15
C LEU A 26 -8.26 12.17 9.80
N GLU A 27 -8.97 11.19 10.36
CA GLU A 27 -10.25 11.38 11.05
C GLU A 27 -10.11 12.30 12.27
N CYS A 28 -9.03 12.14 13.04
CA CYS A 28 -8.76 12.99 14.21
C CYS A 28 -8.04 14.31 13.88
N CYS A 29 -7.64 14.54 12.63
CA CYS A 29 -6.87 15.72 12.26
C CYS A 29 -7.78 16.95 12.17
N LEU A 30 -7.37 18.09 12.75
CA LEU A 30 -8.06 19.37 12.61
C LEU A 30 -7.37 20.30 11.59
N ASP A 31 -6.07 20.10 11.35
CA ASP A 31 -5.27 20.91 10.43
C ASP A 31 -5.51 20.50 8.96
N LEU A 32 -5.97 21.44 8.14
CA LEU A 32 -6.30 21.22 6.72
C LEU A 32 -5.07 20.84 5.87
N LYS A 33 -3.91 21.46 6.12
CA LYS A 33 -2.67 21.21 5.39
C LYS A 33 -2.13 19.81 5.73
N LEU A 34 -2.28 19.39 6.98
CA LEU A 34 -1.92 18.05 7.42
C LEU A 34 -2.88 17.00 6.85
N LYS A 35 -4.20 17.29 6.77
CA LYS A 35 -5.17 16.43 6.10
C LYS A 35 -4.78 16.13 4.66
N GLN A 36 -4.44 17.17 3.89
CA GLN A 36 -4.03 17.02 2.49
C GLN A 36 -2.78 16.14 2.35
N LYS A 37 -1.79 16.29 3.25
CA LYS A 37 -0.58 15.45 3.28
C LYS A 37 -0.89 13.98 3.61
N LEU A 38 -1.79 13.76 4.58
CA LEU A 38 -2.24 12.42 4.97
C LEU A 38 -2.99 11.75 3.82
N GLN A 39 -3.89 12.46 3.15
CA GLN A 39 -4.61 11.96 1.96
C GLN A 39 -3.65 11.59 0.82
N GLY A 40 -2.65 12.43 0.54
CA GLY A 40 -1.62 12.09 -0.46
C GLY A 40 -0.82 10.83 -0.10
N SER A 41 -0.53 10.64 1.19
CA SER A 41 0.17 9.45 1.69
C SER A 41 -0.70 8.19 1.62
N ILE A 42 -2.00 8.30 1.91
CA ILE A 42 -2.99 7.22 1.75
C ILE A 42 -3.03 6.80 0.28
N HIS A 43 -3.22 7.77 -0.62
CA HIS A 43 -3.29 7.52 -2.06
C HIS A 43 -2.04 6.81 -2.60
N TYR A 44 -0.85 7.22 -2.16
CA TYR A 44 0.40 6.55 -2.51
C TYR A 44 0.39 5.05 -2.13
N HIS A 45 -0.06 4.74 -0.92
CA HIS A 45 -0.08 3.36 -0.43
C HIS A 45 -1.18 2.52 -1.11
N GLU A 46 -2.34 3.10 -1.42
CA GLU A 46 -3.38 2.45 -2.21
C GLU A 46 -2.87 2.08 -3.61
N MET A 47 -2.17 3.01 -4.29
CA MET A 47 -1.55 2.73 -5.57
C MET A 47 -0.49 1.61 -5.48
N LYS A 48 0.29 1.56 -4.41
CA LYS A 48 1.24 0.46 -4.18
C LYS A 48 0.53 -0.87 -3.94
N LEU A 49 -0.57 -0.86 -3.19
CA LEU A 49 -1.39 -2.04 -2.93
C LEU A 49 -1.96 -2.58 -4.25
N LEU A 50 -2.56 -1.71 -5.06
CA LEU A 50 -3.09 -2.05 -6.39
C LEU A 50 -2.01 -2.66 -7.29
N LYS A 51 -0.79 -2.10 -7.30
CA LYS A 51 0.34 -2.65 -8.05
C LYS A 51 0.79 -4.03 -7.56
N HIS A 52 0.62 -4.33 -6.28
CA HIS A 52 0.96 -5.64 -5.71
C HIS A 52 -0.16 -6.67 -5.88
N ILE A 53 -1.42 -6.25 -5.92
CA ILE A 53 -2.60 -7.12 -6.12
C ILE A 53 -2.79 -7.41 -7.62
N HIS A 54 -2.68 -6.39 -8.48
CA HIS A 54 -2.80 -6.53 -9.94
C HIS A 54 -1.48 -6.84 -10.63
N GLN A 55 -0.42 -7.24 -9.91
CA GLN A 55 0.73 -7.82 -10.58
C GLN A 55 0.30 -9.19 -11.13
N PRO A 56 0.10 -9.37 -12.45
CA PRO A 56 -0.05 -10.71 -13.00
C PRO A 56 1.19 -11.51 -12.62
N PRO A 57 1.10 -12.84 -12.45
CA PRO A 57 2.28 -13.65 -12.33
C PRO A 57 3.22 -13.27 -13.48
N LYS A 58 4.48 -12.93 -13.17
CA LYS A 58 5.53 -12.82 -14.18
C LYS A 58 5.82 -14.23 -14.70
N SER A 59 4.89 -14.75 -15.48
CA SER A 59 5.03 -15.96 -16.27
C SER A 59 5.09 -15.52 -17.72
N TYR A 60 6.28 -15.74 -18.30
CA TYR A 60 6.61 -15.69 -19.73
C TYR A 60 6.74 -14.31 -20.37
N THR A 61 7.92 -13.72 -20.24
CA THR A 61 8.58 -13.10 -21.41
C THR A 61 10.09 -13.16 -21.17
N GLN A 62 10.74 -14.18 -21.72
CA GLN A 62 11.94 -14.05 -22.57
C GLN A 62 12.59 -15.41 -22.78
N MET A 63 12.52 -15.83 -24.06
CA MET A 63 13.24 -16.89 -24.79
C MET A 63 12.83 -18.33 -24.49
#